data_AF-S7VX60-F1
#
_entry.id   AF-S7VX60-F1
#
_cell.length_a   1.000
_cell.length_b   1.000
_cell.length_c   1.000
_cell.angle_alpha   90.00
_cell.angle_beta   90.00
_cell.angle_gamma   90.00
#
_symmetry.space_group_name_H-M   'P 1'
#
loop_
_entity.id
_entity.type
_entity.pdbx_description
1 polymer ?
#
loop_
_entity_poly.entity_id
_entity_poly.type
_entity_poly.pdbx_seq_one_letter_code
_entity_poly.pdbx_strand_id
1 'polypeptide(L)'
;MLNIYTDTSFLIPEHRGHVFPLLLDLYYKEDTYIAEYYIITTRIEEADIIILPLEYNYIRSLESEIKSRYLALAREHNKLLWVYTGGDFGYSFKEKEIYNFRLGGFHSKLNANTFVMPSFIVDPYEYTLKSQFYPINKRDEPNLGFVGHAHVSVSKAIKEFLSYLKINIFKRTLQKEHIDYQSFYPSSMKRALILKKLKPVNCLSPISYLEISIEVVLKQNQSIIKQLWNFLKILKNQDTPSVYVV
;
A
#
# COMPACT_ATOMS: atom_id res chain seq x y z
N MET A 1 0.63 11.65 23.68
CA MET A 1 -0.64 11.12 23.16
C MET A 1 -1.12 12.08 22.09
N LEU A 2 -1.47 11.58 20.91
CA LEU A 2 -1.97 12.32 19.76
C LEU A 2 -3.48 12.12 19.67
N ASN A 3 -4.25 13.19 19.65
CA ASN A 3 -5.70 13.16 19.52
C ASN A 3 -6.09 13.10 18.03
N ILE A 4 -6.91 12.13 17.68
CA ILE A 4 -7.34 11.87 16.30
C ILE A 4 -8.82 12.19 16.19
N TYR A 5 -9.17 13.07 15.26
CA TYR A 5 -10.55 13.21 14.81
C TYR A 5 -10.79 12.33 13.57
N THR A 6 -11.86 11.53 13.61
CA THR A 6 -12.34 10.76 12.45
C THR A 6 -13.83 10.53 12.57
N ASP A 7 -14.53 10.44 11.44
CA ASP A 7 -15.97 10.16 11.42
C ASP A 7 -16.21 8.66 11.65
N THR A 8 -16.56 8.32 12.90
CA THR A 8 -16.78 6.94 13.33
C THR A 8 -17.99 6.28 12.69
N SER A 9 -18.89 7.05 12.04
CA SER A 9 -20.04 6.49 11.32
C SER A 9 -19.63 5.59 10.15
N PHE A 10 -18.42 5.77 9.61
CA PHE A 10 -17.86 4.91 8.58
C PHE A 10 -17.18 3.65 9.13
N LEU A 11 -16.97 3.55 10.44
CA LEU A 11 -16.27 2.43 11.09
C LEU A 11 -17.24 1.28 11.43
N ILE A 12 -17.95 0.81 10.40
CA ILE A 12 -18.89 -0.32 10.49
C ILE A 12 -18.27 -1.61 9.92
N PRO A 13 -18.75 -2.81 10.31
CA PRO A 13 -18.18 -4.08 9.85
C PRO A 13 -18.06 -4.21 8.32
N GLU A 14 -19.00 -3.64 7.58
CA GLU A 14 -19.08 -3.66 6.12
C GLU A 14 -17.89 -2.95 5.45
N HIS A 15 -17.33 -1.94 6.10
CA HIS A 15 -16.24 -1.14 5.57
C HIS A 15 -14.86 -1.57 6.09
N ARG A 16 -14.80 -2.54 7.01
CA ARG A 16 -13.59 -2.94 7.73
C ARG A 16 -12.38 -3.19 6.83
N GLY A 17 -12.57 -3.82 5.66
CA GLY A 17 -11.48 -4.11 4.71
C GLY A 17 -10.84 -2.87 4.06
N HIS A 18 -11.48 -1.71 4.20
CA HIS A 18 -11.07 -0.44 3.61
C HIS A 18 -10.69 0.60 4.67
N VAL A 19 -10.76 0.29 5.96
CA VAL A 19 -10.46 1.23 7.04
C VAL A 19 -8.99 1.66 7.00
N PHE A 20 -8.72 2.92 7.33
CA PHE A 20 -7.35 3.42 7.51
C PHE A 20 -6.59 2.51 8.50
N PRO A 21 -5.38 2.01 8.19
CA PRO A 21 -4.75 0.95 8.99
C PRO A 21 -4.64 1.22 10.49
N LEU A 22 -4.27 2.44 10.89
CA LEU A 22 -4.19 2.83 12.31
C LEU A 22 -5.56 2.72 13.04
N LEU A 23 -6.66 3.00 12.34
CA LEU A 23 -8.00 2.91 12.91
C LEU A 23 -8.46 1.45 13.10
N LEU A 24 -7.87 0.49 12.38
CA LEU A 24 -8.13 -0.93 12.64
C LEU A 24 -7.68 -1.33 14.05
N ASP A 25 -6.47 -0.90 14.43
CA ASP A 25 -5.91 -1.22 15.74
C ASP A 25 -6.55 -0.39 16.85
N LEU A 26 -6.88 0.88 16.59
CA LEU A 26 -7.51 1.77 17.57
C LEU A 26 -8.98 1.48 17.84
N TYR A 27 -9.79 1.24 16.81
CA TYR A 27 -11.24 1.14 16.96
C TYR A 27 -11.75 -0.30 17.02
N TYR A 28 -11.13 -1.24 16.29
CA TYR A 28 -11.62 -2.63 16.24
C TYR A 28 -10.86 -3.58 17.15
N LYS A 29 -9.56 -3.38 17.34
CA LYS A 29 -8.75 -4.24 18.23
C LYS A 29 -8.58 -3.66 19.63
N GLU A 30 -8.70 -2.34 19.76
CA GLU A 30 -8.43 -1.62 21.01
C GLU A 30 -7.03 -1.96 21.58
N ASP A 31 -6.02 -1.94 20.71
CA ASP A 31 -4.65 -2.31 21.07
C ASP A 31 -4.10 -1.36 22.15
N THR A 32 -3.78 -1.91 23.32
CA THR A 32 -3.35 -1.15 24.50
C THR A 32 -2.02 -0.43 24.29
N TYR A 33 -1.11 -0.99 23.49
CA TYR A 33 0.17 -0.36 23.19
C TYR A 33 -0.03 0.86 22.28
N ILE A 34 -0.89 0.75 21.27
CA ILE A 34 -1.20 1.87 20.36
C ILE A 34 -1.98 2.97 21.11
N ALA A 35 -2.86 2.58 22.03
CA ALA A 35 -3.65 3.51 22.85
C ALA A 35 -2.81 4.42 23.76
N GLU A 36 -1.57 4.04 24.11
CA GLU A 36 -0.63 4.92 24.84
C GLU A 36 -0.21 6.15 24.01
N TYR A 37 -0.24 6.03 22.69
CA TYR A 37 0.24 7.06 21.77
C TYR A 37 -0.88 7.80 21.07
N TYR A 38 -2.05 7.18 20.90
CA TYR A 38 -3.15 7.70 20.10
C TYR A 38 -4.50 7.51 20.78
N ILE A 39 -5.38 8.50 20.63
CA ILE A 39 -6.76 8.41 21.11
C ILE A 39 -7.70 9.04 20.09
N ILE A 40 -8.87 8.43 19.86
CA ILE A 40 -9.91 9.00 19.02
C ILE A 40 -10.73 9.97 19.87
N THR A 41 -10.91 11.20 19.39
CA THR A 41 -11.79 12.21 19.99
C THR A 41 -12.99 12.48 19.08
N THR A 42 -14.13 12.78 19.68
CA THR A 42 -15.36 13.20 18.99
C THR A 42 -15.34 14.70 18.68
N ARG A 43 -14.42 15.47 19.27
CA ARG A 43 -14.33 16.92 19.12
C ARG A 43 -13.11 17.30 18.29
N ILE A 44 -13.33 17.94 17.16
CA ILE A 44 -12.26 18.36 16.26
C ILE A 44 -11.34 19.41 16.91
N GLU A 45 -11.84 20.24 17.83
CA GLU A 45 -11.04 21.26 18.50
C GLU A 45 -9.93 20.64 19.36
N GLU A 46 -10.19 19.44 19.90
CA GLU A 46 -9.27 18.69 20.74
C GLU A 46 -8.29 17.84 19.93
N ALA A 47 -8.54 17.66 18.63
CA ALA A 47 -7.75 16.81 17.77
C ALA A 47 -6.44 17.49 17.33
N ASP A 48 -5.36 16.71 17.24
CA ASP A 48 -4.10 17.14 16.65
C ASP A 48 -4.09 16.92 15.14
N ILE A 49 -4.75 15.84 14.70
CA ILE A 49 -4.88 15.47 13.29
C ILE A 49 -6.29 14.97 12.96
N ILE A 50 -6.63 15.06 11.67
CA ILE A 50 -7.84 14.48 11.11
C ILE A 50 -7.44 13.26 10.29
N ILE A 51 -8.11 12.13 10.47
CA ILE A 51 -7.94 10.93 9.64
C ILE A 51 -9.20 10.71 8.80
N LEU A 52 -9.02 10.56 7.48
CA LEU A 52 -10.07 10.04 6.60
C LEU A 52 -10.31 8.56 6.95
N PRO A 53 -11.52 8.16 7.36
CA PRO A 53 -11.74 6.88 8.04
C PRO A 53 -11.47 5.66 7.16
N LEU A 54 -11.68 5.81 5.85
CA LEU A 54 -11.56 4.75 4.87
C LEU A 54 -10.57 5.14 3.77
N GLU A 55 -10.12 4.11 3.05
CA GLU A 55 -9.28 4.19 1.87
C GLU A 55 -9.95 5.08 0.80
N TYR A 56 -9.15 5.96 0.21
CA TYR A 56 -9.65 7.06 -0.62
C TYR A 56 -10.37 6.62 -1.91
N ASN A 57 -9.96 5.53 -2.56
CA ASN A 57 -10.71 4.98 -3.70
C ASN A 57 -12.08 4.50 -3.28
N TYR A 58 -12.16 3.77 -2.18
CA TYR A 58 -13.40 3.21 -1.69
C TYR A 58 -14.37 4.30 -1.24
N ILE A 59 -13.94 5.22 -0.36
CA ILE A 59 -14.85 6.21 0.23
C ILE A 59 -15.38 7.21 -0.78
N ARG A 60 -14.60 7.57 -1.82
CA ARG A 60 -15.14 8.45 -2.88
C ARG A 60 -16.29 7.81 -3.66
N SER A 61 -16.32 6.48 -3.72
CA SER A 61 -17.38 5.74 -4.42
C SER A 61 -18.69 5.74 -3.63
N LEU A 62 -18.60 5.94 -2.31
CA LEU A 62 -19.74 6.14 -1.41
C LEU A 62 -20.16 7.62 -1.38
N GLU A 63 -19.18 8.53 -1.30
CA GLU A 63 -19.39 9.97 -1.19
C GLU A 63 -18.35 10.71 -2.05
N SER A 64 -18.78 11.20 -3.22
CA SER A 64 -17.88 11.84 -4.20
C SER A 64 -17.22 13.12 -3.68
N GLU A 65 -17.89 13.86 -2.79
CA GLU A 65 -17.44 15.15 -2.24
C GLU A 65 -16.57 15.01 -0.98
N ILE A 66 -16.31 13.79 -0.52
CA ILE A 66 -15.60 13.50 0.73
C ILE A 66 -14.26 14.23 0.86
N LYS A 67 -13.50 14.33 -0.24
CA LYS A 67 -12.22 15.06 -0.26
C LYS A 67 -12.41 16.53 0.09
N SER A 68 -13.38 17.18 -0.56
CA SER A 68 -13.64 18.61 -0.37
C SER A 68 -14.14 18.87 1.04
N ARG A 69 -15.02 18.02 1.57
CA ARG A 69 -15.53 18.09 2.95
C ARG A 69 -14.39 18.03 3.98
N TYR A 70 -13.56 16.99 3.91
CA TYR A 70 -12.46 16.82 4.86
C TYR A 70 -11.35 17.87 4.70
N LEU A 71 -11.09 18.34 3.48
CA LEU A 71 -10.11 19.40 3.24
C LEU A 71 -10.59 20.76 3.79
N ALA A 72 -11.88 21.07 3.64
CA ALA A 72 -12.47 22.27 4.24
C ALA A 72 -12.37 22.21 5.76
N LEU A 73 -12.72 21.07 6.35
CA LEU A 73 -12.62 20.81 7.78
C LEU A 73 -11.18 20.97 8.31
N ALA A 74 -10.21 20.41 7.60
CA ALA A 74 -8.78 20.53 7.94
C ALA A 74 -8.30 21.99 7.91
N ARG A 75 -8.74 22.77 6.92
CA ARG A 75 -8.39 24.20 6.80
C ARG A 75 -9.05 25.06 7.85
N GLU A 76 -10.32 24.83 8.12
CA GLU A 76 -11.09 25.56 9.13
C GLU A 76 -10.44 25.43 10.52
N HIS A 77 -10.01 24.24 10.88
CA HIS A 77 -9.40 23.96 12.19
C HIS A 77 -7.86 23.99 12.18
N ASN A 78 -7.23 24.36 11.06
CA ASN A 78 -5.77 24.35 10.87
C ASN A 78 -5.11 23.02 11.27
N LYS A 79 -5.71 21.89 10.86
CA LYS A 79 -5.22 20.53 11.15
C LYS A 79 -4.66 19.86 9.90
N LEU A 80 -3.77 18.90 10.09
CA LEU A 80 -3.34 18.01 9.02
C LEU A 80 -4.41 16.95 8.76
N LEU A 81 -4.58 16.59 7.48
CA LEU A 81 -5.48 15.55 7.02
C LEU A 81 -4.69 14.34 6.55
N TRP A 82 -4.83 13.23 7.25
CA TRP A 82 -4.24 11.94 6.90
C TRP A 82 -5.18 11.15 6.02
N VAL A 83 -4.67 10.71 4.87
CA VAL A 83 -5.43 9.95 3.87
C VAL A 83 -4.70 8.66 3.57
N TYR A 84 -5.42 7.54 3.49
CA TYR A 84 -4.88 6.27 3.03
C TYR A 84 -5.32 6.00 1.58
N THR A 85 -4.35 5.67 0.71
CA THR A 85 -4.60 5.20 -0.65
C THR A 85 -4.06 3.78 -0.83
N GLY A 86 -4.98 2.85 -1.01
CA GLY A 86 -4.71 1.42 -1.12
C GLY A 86 -4.72 0.93 -2.57
N GLY A 87 -4.28 -0.32 -2.74
CA GLY A 87 -4.29 -1.02 -4.02
C GLY A 87 -3.17 -0.62 -4.99
N ASP A 88 -3.33 -1.02 -6.26
CA ASP A 88 -2.30 -0.88 -7.29
C ASP A 88 -2.19 0.54 -7.86
N PHE A 89 -3.21 1.38 -7.67
CA PHE A 89 -3.26 2.75 -8.17
C PHE A 89 -3.02 3.76 -7.06
N GLY A 90 -2.07 4.67 -7.30
CA GLY A 90 -1.78 5.76 -6.39
C GLY A 90 -2.58 7.03 -6.70
N TYR A 91 -2.72 7.86 -5.67
CA TYR A 91 -3.17 9.24 -5.79
C TYR A 91 -2.09 10.16 -5.26
N SER A 92 -1.77 11.19 -6.04
CA SER A 92 -0.92 12.29 -5.62
C SER A 92 -1.76 13.50 -5.30
N PHE A 93 -1.81 13.88 -4.02
CA PHE A 93 -2.49 15.09 -3.56
C PHE A 93 -1.53 16.28 -3.64
N LYS A 94 -2.03 17.44 -4.04
CA LYS A 94 -1.21 18.67 -4.16
C LYS A 94 -1.39 19.60 -2.95
N GLU A 95 -2.44 19.36 -2.19
CA GLU A 95 -2.82 20.13 -1.02
C GLU A 95 -1.83 19.87 0.12
N LYS A 96 -1.26 20.95 0.67
CA LYS A 96 -0.23 20.89 1.74
C LYS A 96 -0.76 20.28 3.03
N GLU A 97 -2.07 20.38 3.24
CA GLU A 97 -2.78 19.84 4.40
C GLU A 97 -2.90 18.32 4.34
N ILE A 98 -2.78 17.72 3.14
CA ILE A 98 -2.98 16.28 2.94
C ILE A 98 -1.65 15.54 3.07
N TYR A 99 -1.61 14.61 4.02
CA TYR A 99 -0.55 13.63 4.20
C TYR A 99 -1.10 12.28 3.72
N ASN A 100 -0.51 11.75 2.65
CA ASN A 100 -1.00 10.54 2.01
C ASN A 100 -0.14 9.33 2.36
N PHE A 101 -0.76 8.29 2.89
CA PHE A 101 -0.16 7.00 3.18
C PHE A 101 -0.53 5.99 2.10
N ARG A 102 0.44 5.27 1.55
CA ARG A 102 0.23 4.30 0.47
C ARG A 102 1.18 3.12 0.55
N LEU A 103 0.84 2.02 -0.12
CA LEU A 103 1.60 0.77 -0.06
C LEU A 103 2.79 0.70 -1.04
N GLY A 104 2.92 1.68 -1.93
CA GLY A 104 4.01 1.70 -2.90
C GLY A 104 3.87 2.83 -3.91
N GLY A 105 4.94 3.12 -4.65
CA GLY A 105 4.97 4.19 -5.65
C GLY A 105 6.39 4.43 -6.15
N PHE A 106 6.53 5.17 -7.24
CA PHE A 106 7.85 5.54 -7.76
C PHE A 106 8.40 6.70 -6.94
N HIS A 107 9.50 6.49 -6.21
CA HIS A 107 10.10 7.51 -5.34
C HIS A 107 10.28 8.86 -6.05
N SER A 108 10.76 8.86 -7.30
CA SER A 108 10.95 10.06 -8.11
C SER A 108 9.67 10.85 -8.46
N LYS A 109 8.49 10.29 -8.16
CA LYS A 109 7.17 10.91 -8.40
C LYS A 109 6.42 11.23 -7.10
N LEU A 110 6.94 10.84 -5.94
CA LEU A 110 6.29 11.12 -4.66
C LEU A 110 6.60 12.55 -4.24
N ASN A 111 5.60 13.24 -3.71
CA ASN A 111 5.82 14.53 -3.07
C ASN A 111 6.24 14.35 -1.59
N ALA A 112 6.68 15.44 -0.96
CA ALA A 112 7.14 15.43 0.43
C ALA A 112 6.08 15.00 1.45
N ASN A 113 4.79 15.10 1.10
CA ASN A 113 3.67 14.73 1.96
C ASN A 113 3.14 13.31 1.66
N THR A 114 3.85 12.53 0.85
CA THR A 114 3.46 11.16 0.52
C THR A 114 4.42 10.18 1.16
N PHE A 115 3.83 9.24 1.90
CA PHE A 115 4.55 8.29 2.72
C PHE A 115 4.24 6.87 2.27
N VAL A 116 5.30 6.12 1.96
CA VAL A 116 5.18 4.70 1.62
C VAL A 116 5.28 3.88 2.90
N MET A 117 4.23 3.11 3.18
CA MET A 117 4.18 2.18 4.29
C MET A 117 4.18 0.74 3.78
N PRO A 118 4.70 -0.22 4.57
CA PRO A 118 4.67 -1.63 4.21
C PRO A 118 3.22 -2.15 4.21
N SER A 119 2.97 -3.18 3.41
CA SER A 119 1.70 -3.91 3.49
C SER A 119 1.61 -4.67 4.80
N PHE A 120 0.49 -4.52 5.50
CA PHE A 120 0.18 -5.29 6.69
C PHE A 120 -0.33 -6.67 6.27
N ILE A 121 0.57 -7.64 6.20
CA ILE A 121 0.25 -9.02 5.85
C ILE A 121 0.35 -9.84 7.14
N VAL A 122 -0.72 -10.56 7.43
CA VAL A 122 -0.77 -11.52 8.53
C VAL A 122 -0.10 -12.82 8.08
N ASP A 123 0.64 -13.48 8.96
CA ASP A 123 1.33 -14.72 8.63
C ASP A 123 0.32 -15.80 8.17
N PRO A 124 0.38 -16.26 6.90
CA PRO A 124 -0.55 -17.26 6.40
C PRO A 124 -0.40 -18.61 7.11
N TYR A 125 0.75 -18.92 7.72
CA TYR A 125 0.92 -20.14 8.51
C TYR A 125 0.07 -20.14 9.78
N GLU A 126 -0.05 -18.97 10.42
CA GLU A 126 -0.79 -18.81 11.66
C GLU A 126 -2.31 -18.91 11.44
N TYR A 127 -2.83 -18.34 10.34
CA TYR A 127 -4.28 -18.20 10.15
C TYR A 127 -4.89 -19.12 9.08
N THR A 128 -4.15 -19.47 8.03
CA THR A 128 -4.73 -20.16 6.86
C THR A 128 -4.20 -21.57 6.69
N LEU A 129 -2.87 -21.75 6.68
CA LEU A 129 -2.26 -23.01 6.28
C LEU A 129 -2.32 -24.07 7.38
N LYS A 130 -2.30 -23.65 8.66
CA LYS A 130 -2.30 -24.55 9.85
C LYS A 130 -1.34 -25.75 9.72
N SER A 131 -0.30 -25.60 8.90
CA SER A 131 0.63 -26.64 8.54
C SER A 131 1.97 -26.35 9.17
N GLN A 132 2.72 -27.40 9.47
CA GLN A 132 4.10 -27.24 9.91
C GLN A 132 4.97 -26.88 8.71
N PHE A 133 5.89 -25.94 8.92
CA PHE A 133 6.93 -25.65 7.96
C PHE A 133 7.80 -26.89 7.73
N TYR A 134 8.06 -27.23 6.47
CA TYR A 134 9.00 -28.29 6.13
C TYR A 134 10.01 -27.79 5.08
N PRO A 135 11.30 -28.08 5.24
CA PRO A 135 12.30 -27.72 4.25
C PRO A 135 12.17 -28.59 3.00
N ILE A 136 12.40 -27.98 1.83
CA ILE A 136 12.48 -28.69 0.56
C ILE A 136 13.96 -29.01 0.26
N ASN A 137 14.23 -30.25 -0.17
CA ASN A 137 15.58 -30.64 -0.55
C ASN A 137 16.08 -29.84 -1.78
N LYS A 138 17.29 -29.30 -1.68
CA LYS A 138 17.95 -28.62 -2.80
C LYS A 138 18.22 -29.61 -3.94
N ARG A 139 18.01 -29.17 -5.18
CA ARG A 139 18.35 -29.93 -6.40
C ARG A 139 19.71 -29.46 -6.93
N ASP A 140 20.37 -30.32 -7.70
CA ASP A 140 21.66 -30.01 -8.33
C ASP A 140 21.54 -28.87 -9.36
N GLU A 141 20.40 -28.76 -10.04
CA GLU A 141 20.08 -27.69 -10.96
C GLU A 141 19.01 -26.75 -10.40
N PRO A 142 19.21 -25.42 -10.44
CA PRO A 142 18.20 -24.46 -10.01
C PRO A 142 17.10 -24.35 -11.05
N ASN A 143 15.84 -24.43 -10.61
CA ASN A 143 14.73 -23.98 -11.43
C ASN A 143 14.73 -22.44 -11.44
N LEU A 144 14.50 -21.83 -12.60
CA LEU A 144 14.38 -20.39 -12.73
C LEU A 144 13.03 -20.04 -13.35
N GLY A 145 12.33 -19.08 -12.74
CA GLY A 145 10.98 -18.68 -13.09
C GLY A 145 10.63 -17.36 -12.40
N PHE A 146 9.44 -16.84 -12.65
CA PHE A 146 8.93 -15.69 -11.92
C PHE A 146 7.78 -16.13 -11.02
N VAL A 147 7.62 -15.47 -9.87
CA VAL A 147 6.39 -15.55 -9.06
C VAL A 147 5.29 -14.82 -9.84
N GLY A 148 4.61 -15.54 -10.72
CA GLY A 148 3.57 -15.03 -11.61
C GLY A 148 3.79 -15.40 -13.08
N HIS A 149 2.77 -15.15 -13.91
CA HIS A 149 2.80 -15.57 -15.30
C HIS A 149 3.99 -15.00 -16.08
N ALA A 150 4.75 -15.87 -16.72
CA ALA A 150 5.86 -15.54 -17.61
C ALA A 150 5.67 -16.21 -18.98
N HIS A 151 4.48 -16.02 -19.57
CA HIS A 151 4.13 -16.58 -20.88
C HIS A 151 4.02 -15.47 -21.93
N VAL A 152 4.58 -15.70 -23.11
CA VAL A 152 4.38 -14.82 -24.28
C VAL A 152 3.01 -15.13 -24.86
N SER A 153 2.02 -14.28 -24.58
CA SER A 153 0.70 -14.39 -25.19
C SER A 153 0.32 -13.05 -25.80
N VAL A 154 0.14 -13.04 -27.13
CA VAL A 154 -0.25 -11.84 -27.88
C VAL A 154 -1.65 -11.38 -27.48
N SER A 155 -2.59 -12.31 -27.28
CA SER A 155 -3.95 -11.97 -26.82
C SER A 155 -3.93 -11.35 -25.42
N LYS A 156 -3.07 -11.84 -24.51
CA LYS A 156 -2.86 -11.24 -23.19
C LYS A 156 -2.24 -9.85 -23.30
N ALA A 157 -1.27 -9.66 -24.17
CA ALA A 157 -0.63 -8.36 -24.41
C ALA A 157 -1.62 -7.31 -24.91
N ILE A 158 -2.48 -7.69 -25.88
CA ILE A 158 -3.57 -6.84 -26.38
C ILE A 158 -4.53 -6.50 -25.25
N LYS A 159 -4.95 -7.47 -24.42
CA LYS A 159 -5.82 -7.23 -23.28
C LYS A 159 -5.19 -6.27 -22.26
N GLU A 160 -3.93 -6.48 -21.88
CA GLU A 160 -3.18 -5.60 -20.98
C GLU A 160 -3.06 -4.18 -21.56
N PHE A 161 -2.85 -4.05 -22.88
CA PHE A 161 -2.79 -2.77 -23.56
C PHE A 161 -4.16 -2.06 -23.59
N LEU A 162 -5.25 -2.77 -23.89
CA LEU A 162 -6.61 -2.21 -23.83
C LEU A 162 -6.97 -1.76 -22.42
N SER A 163 -6.61 -2.53 -21.39
CA SER A 163 -6.76 -2.12 -19.99
C SER A 163 -5.95 -0.87 -19.67
N TYR A 164 -4.70 -0.79 -20.14
CA TYR A 164 -3.86 0.40 -20.01
C TYR A 164 -4.50 1.63 -20.67
N LEU A 165 -5.03 1.51 -21.89
CA LEU A 165 -5.73 2.60 -22.57
C LEU A 165 -6.99 3.03 -21.83
N LYS A 166 -7.79 2.07 -21.34
CA LYS A 166 -8.99 2.36 -20.54
C LYS A 166 -8.64 3.18 -19.29
N ILE A 167 -7.58 2.84 -18.58
CA ILE A 167 -7.22 3.57 -17.37
C ILE A 167 -6.59 4.93 -17.72
N ASN A 168 -5.60 4.98 -18.60
CA ASN A 168 -4.86 6.21 -18.85
C ASN A 168 -5.59 7.21 -19.74
N ILE A 169 -6.44 6.77 -20.67
CA ILE A 169 -7.18 7.65 -21.58
C ILE A 169 -8.58 7.88 -21.06
N PHE A 170 -9.34 6.82 -20.78
CA PHE A 170 -10.75 6.98 -20.42
C PHE A 170 -10.93 7.53 -19.00
N LYS A 171 -10.27 6.93 -18.00
CA LYS A 171 -10.46 7.40 -16.61
C LYS A 171 -9.78 8.75 -16.33
N ARG A 172 -8.56 8.96 -16.84
CA ARG A 172 -7.80 10.19 -16.54
C ARG A 172 -8.19 11.37 -17.42
N THR A 173 -8.38 11.18 -18.72
CA THR A 173 -8.67 12.29 -19.63
C THR A 173 -10.17 12.59 -19.72
N LEU A 174 -11.00 11.56 -19.90
CA LEU A 174 -12.44 11.75 -20.07
C LEU A 174 -13.19 11.92 -18.74
N GLN A 175 -12.85 11.12 -17.71
CA GLN A 175 -13.49 11.22 -16.39
C GLN A 175 -12.76 12.16 -15.41
N LYS A 176 -11.63 12.75 -15.83
CA LYS A 176 -10.82 13.68 -15.02
C LYS A 176 -10.42 13.12 -13.64
N GLU A 177 -10.32 11.79 -13.51
CA GLU A 177 -9.90 11.19 -12.25
C GLU A 177 -8.43 11.52 -11.96
N HIS A 178 -8.14 11.96 -10.73
CA HIS A 178 -6.80 12.31 -10.26
C HIS A 178 -5.91 11.08 -9.93
N ILE A 179 -5.92 10.07 -10.81
CA ILE A 179 -5.07 8.88 -10.68
C ILE A 179 -3.65 9.18 -11.19
N ASP A 180 -2.64 8.64 -10.51
CA ASP A 180 -1.25 8.74 -10.94
C ASP A 180 -1.01 8.08 -12.32
N TYR A 181 -0.16 8.69 -13.15
CA TYR A 181 0.22 8.07 -14.42
C TYR A 181 1.02 6.78 -14.19
N GLN A 182 0.52 5.69 -14.77
CA GLN A 182 1.25 4.43 -14.87
C GLN A 182 1.68 4.19 -16.31
N SER A 183 2.98 3.98 -16.52
CA SER A 183 3.53 3.58 -17.81
C SER A 183 3.03 2.19 -18.20
N PHE A 184 2.80 1.95 -19.49
CA PHE A 184 2.47 0.60 -19.96
C PHE A 184 3.63 -0.36 -19.67
N TYR A 185 3.35 -1.40 -18.88
CA TYR A 185 4.32 -2.41 -18.51
C TYR A 185 3.72 -3.81 -18.65
N PRO A 186 3.90 -4.49 -19.80
CA PRO A 186 3.39 -5.84 -20.01
C PRO A 186 4.28 -6.84 -19.25
N SER A 187 4.02 -6.97 -17.95
CA SER A 187 4.87 -7.70 -17.01
C SER A 187 5.09 -9.14 -17.44
N SER A 188 4.03 -9.82 -17.92
CA SER A 188 4.08 -11.20 -18.38
C SER A 188 5.06 -11.42 -19.53
N MET A 189 5.01 -10.55 -20.55
CA MET A 189 5.91 -10.64 -21.70
C MET A 189 7.35 -10.29 -21.33
N LYS A 190 7.56 -9.23 -20.54
CA LYS A 190 8.89 -8.83 -20.09
C LYS A 190 9.56 -9.94 -19.29
N ARG A 191 8.82 -10.56 -18.36
CA ARG A 191 9.27 -11.74 -17.60
C ARG A 191 9.65 -12.89 -18.53
N ALA A 192 8.81 -13.23 -19.50
CA ALA A 192 9.10 -14.30 -20.45
C ALA A 192 10.37 -14.02 -21.29
N LEU A 193 10.56 -12.78 -21.74
CA LEU A 193 11.76 -12.36 -22.47
C LEU A 193 13.02 -12.44 -21.59
N ILE A 194 12.91 -12.07 -20.32
CA ILE A 194 14.01 -12.22 -19.35
C ILE A 194 14.33 -13.71 -19.15
N LEU A 195 13.34 -14.58 -18.92
CA LEU A 195 13.56 -16.02 -18.80
C LEU A 195 14.23 -16.61 -20.06
N LYS A 196 13.82 -16.17 -21.25
CA LYS A 196 14.43 -16.60 -22.51
C LYS A 196 15.90 -16.19 -22.61
N LYS A 197 16.26 -14.99 -22.14
CA LYS A 197 17.65 -14.51 -22.11
C LYS A 197 18.48 -15.20 -21.03
N LEU A 198 17.87 -15.48 -19.88
CA LEU A 198 18.48 -16.19 -18.76
C LEU A 198 18.58 -17.70 -19.00
N LYS A 199 18.19 -18.19 -20.18
CA LYS A 199 18.35 -19.58 -20.59
C LYS A 199 19.66 -19.73 -21.38
N PRO A 200 20.79 -20.14 -20.77
CA PRO A 200 21.99 -20.51 -21.50
C PRO A 200 21.82 -21.94 -22.04
N VAL A 201 22.66 -22.26 -23.02
CA VAL A 201 22.43 -23.26 -24.07
C VAL A 201 22.19 -24.72 -23.63
N ASN A 202 22.42 -25.14 -22.36
CA ASN A 202 22.38 -26.58 -22.02
C ASN A 202 21.61 -27.07 -20.77
N CYS A 203 21.03 -26.26 -19.88
CA CYS A 203 20.57 -26.79 -18.58
C CYS A 203 19.29 -26.17 -17.99
N LEU A 204 18.17 -26.04 -18.71
CA LEU A 204 16.91 -25.57 -18.08
C LEU A 204 15.62 -26.13 -18.73
N SER A 205 14.83 -26.86 -17.94
CA SER A 205 13.42 -27.16 -18.23
C SER A 205 12.52 -25.98 -17.80
N PRO A 206 11.62 -25.47 -18.67
CA PRO A 206 10.74 -24.36 -18.32
C PRO A 206 9.65 -24.80 -17.34
N ILE A 207 9.55 -24.15 -16.18
CA ILE A 207 8.42 -24.30 -15.25
C ILE A 207 7.95 -22.91 -14.79
N SER A 208 6.63 -22.76 -14.67
CA SER A 208 5.91 -21.52 -14.33
C SER A 208 5.94 -21.15 -12.84
N TYR A 209 6.77 -21.81 -12.02
CA TYR A 209 6.84 -21.61 -10.59
C TYR A 209 8.29 -21.52 -10.16
N LEU A 210 8.67 -20.36 -9.62
CA LEU A 210 9.89 -20.21 -8.85
C LEU A 210 9.54 -19.61 -7.50
N GLU A 211 9.80 -20.35 -6.43
CA GLU A 211 10.13 -19.75 -5.14
C GLU A 211 11.56 -19.22 -5.25
N ILE A 212 11.70 -17.91 -5.41
CA ILE A 212 12.92 -17.27 -4.94
C ILE A 212 12.77 -17.31 -3.42
N SER A 213 13.61 -18.09 -2.76
CA SER A 213 13.82 -17.98 -1.32
C SER A 213 14.37 -16.59 -1.05
N ILE A 214 13.49 -15.59 -0.98
CA ILE A 214 13.78 -14.38 -0.24
C ILE A 214 13.88 -14.89 1.19
N GLU A 215 15.06 -14.75 1.79
CA GLU A 215 15.22 -14.87 3.22
C GLU A 215 14.38 -13.75 3.85
N VAL A 216 13.08 -14.02 4.00
CA VAL A 216 12.20 -13.18 4.80
C VAL A 216 12.69 -13.43 6.21
N VAL A 217 13.49 -12.49 6.71
CA VAL A 217 13.81 -12.38 8.12
C VAL A 217 12.48 -12.14 8.84
N LEU A 218 11.78 -13.23 9.17
CA LEU A 218 10.59 -13.25 10.01
C LEU A 218 11.02 -12.94 11.42
N LYS A 219 11.07 -11.65 11.74
CA LYS A 219 11.19 -11.13 13.10
C LYS A 219 9.97 -10.28 13.43
N GLN A 220 8.75 -10.79 13.24
CA GLN A 220 7.58 -9.92 13.14
C GLN A 220 6.36 -10.45 13.89
N ASN A 221 6.41 -10.34 15.22
CA ASN A 221 5.24 -9.88 16.01
C ASN A 221 5.51 -8.54 16.73
N GLN A 222 6.67 -7.92 16.47
CA GLN A 222 7.05 -6.59 16.99
C GLN A 222 7.26 -5.54 15.89
N SER A 223 7.14 -5.91 14.61
CA SER A 223 7.63 -5.05 13.52
C SER A 223 6.62 -4.06 12.98
N ILE A 224 5.32 -4.37 12.92
CA ILE A 224 4.33 -3.45 12.37
C ILE A 224 4.28 -2.21 13.26
N ILE A 225 4.21 -2.44 14.56
CA ILE A 225 4.29 -1.42 15.60
C ILE A 225 5.62 -0.68 15.54
N LYS A 226 6.77 -1.37 15.46
CA LYS A 226 8.11 -0.75 15.40
C LYS A 226 8.38 -0.02 14.08
N GLN A 227 7.79 -0.45 12.97
CA GLN A 227 7.88 0.19 11.66
C GLN A 227 7.01 1.45 11.63
N LEU A 228 5.77 1.39 12.14
CA LEU A 228 4.96 2.57 12.41
C LEU A 228 5.72 3.52 13.35
N TRP A 229 6.27 3.04 14.47
CA TRP A 229 7.01 3.86 15.43
C TRP A 229 8.25 4.55 14.83
N ASN A 230 9.05 3.83 14.04
CA ASN A 230 10.22 4.39 13.34
C ASN A 230 9.80 5.42 12.28
N PHE A 231 8.74 5.12 11.55
CA PHE A 231 8.16 5.99 10.55
C PHE A 231 7.56 7.27 11.18
N LEU A 232 6.95 7.17 12.36
CA LEU A 232 6.40 8.29 13.12
C LEU A 232 7.48 9.12 13.84
N LYS A 233 8.61 8.51 14.21
CA LYS A 233 9.83 9.21 14.66
C LYS A 233 10.37 10.15 13.58
N ILE A 234 10.32 9.74 12.31
CA ILE A 234 10.73 10.56 11.16
C ILE A 234 9.80 11.76 10.98
N LEU A 235 8.49 11.59 11.18
CA LEU A 235 7.52 12.68 11.13
C LEU A 235 7.69 13.70 12.27
N LYS A 236 8.20 13.27 13.43
CA LYS A 236 8.47 14.13 14.59
C LYS A 236 9.82 14.87 14.50
N ASN A 237 10.75 14.41 13.66
CA ASN A 237 12.14 14.87 13.57
C ASN A 237 12.48 15.57 12.23
N GLN A 238 11.53 16.31 11.62
CA GLN A 238 11.78 17.03 10.36
C GLN A 238 12.92 18.09 10.39
N ASP A 239 13.64 18.24 11.50
CA ASP A 239 14.88 19.04 11.61
C ASP A 239 16.19 18.25 11.48
N THR A 240 16.18 16.96 11.12
CA THR A 240 17.45 16.20 10.96
C THR A 240 17.55 15.43 9.63
N PRO A 241 18.70 15.53 8.93
CA PRO A 241 18.88 14.93 7.61
C PRO A 241 19.02 13.40 7.68
N SER A 242 18.51 12.77 6.63
CA SER A 242 18.39 11.33 6.39
C SER A 242 19.68 10.52 6.56
N VAL A 243 19.55 9.33 7.13
CA VAL A 243 20.53 8.23 6.98
C VAL A 243 19.77 6.98 6.54
N TYR A 244 19.97 6.59 5.28
CA TYR A 244 19.54 5.28 4.77
C TYR A 244 20.74 4.33 4.81
N VAL A 245 20.56 3.15 5.39
CA VAL A 245 21.47 2.02 5.26
C VAL A 245 21.00 1.20 4.05
N VAL A 246 21.95 0.93 3.15
CA VAL A 246 21.80 0.16 1.90
C VAL A 246 21.39 -1.28 2.17
#